data_AF-A0A0G4FWV6-F1
#
_entry.id   AF-A0A0G4FWV6-F1
#
_cell.length_a   1.000
_cell.length_b   1.000
_cell.length_c   1.000
_cell.angle_alpha   90.00
_cell.angle_beta   90.00
_cell.angle_gamma   90.00
#
_symmetry.space_group_name_H-M   'P 1'
#
loop_
_entity.id
_entity.type
_entity.pdbx_description
1 polymer ?
#
loop_
_entity_poly.entity_id
_entity_poly.type
_entity_poly.pdbx_seq_one_letter_code
_entity_poly.pdbx_strand_id
1 'polypeptide(L)'
;MLRKGSRSRSRSSGFMWRHSGTCTRFFFCMDETASAKFLAPQINEVWKAAVSFQVDEPDSPFALLKMCDYFQMHKYVDIIVEALFSMPEKWPLCAVPFLNALRPDLLDSPNFPFEKVASATMERFRSPPLAATPFSSNPESDEAAQLFQRKSCAASLRTFSLVSYKP
;
A
#
# COMPACT_ATOMS: atom_id res chain seq x y z
N MET A 1 -33.96 37.84 21.64
CA MET A 1 -32.94 37.67 20.58
C MET A 1 -32.51 36.21 20.53
N LEU A 2 -33.01 35.44 19.56
CA LEU A 2 -32.73 34.00 19.40
C LEU A 2 -31.70 33.82 18.29
N ARG A 3 -30.48 33.36 18.61
CA ARG A 3 -29.46 33.02 17.62
C ARG A 3 -29.74 31.64 17.05
N LYS A 4 -30.12 31.58 15.77
CA LYS A 4 -30.20 30.35 14.96
C LYS A 4 -28.80 29.79 14.77
N GLY A 5 -28.56 28.58 15.29
CA GLY A 5 -27.36 27.80 15.03
C GLY A 5 -27.42 27.13 13.66
N SER A 6 -26.51 27.50 12.77
CA SER A 6 -26.33 26.86 11.47
C SER A 6 -25.65 25.50 11.65
N ARG A 7 -26.40 24.41 11.50
CA ARG A 7 -25.83 23.06 11.35
C ARG A 7 -25.24 22.92 9.95
N SER A 8 -23.93 23.00 9.84
CA SER A 8 -23.20 22.69 8.61
C SER A 8 -23.28 21.19 8.35
N ARG A 9 -23.94 20.78 7.27
CA ARG A 9 -23.95 19.38 6.80
C ARG A 9 -22.69 19.15 5.99
N SER A 10 -21.68 18.55 6.62
CA SER A 10 -20.48 18.09 5.91
C SER A 10 -20.85 16.92 4.99
N ARG A 11 -20.66 17.11 3.68
CA ARG A 11 -20.84 16.04 2.68
C ARG A 11 -19.63 15.11 2.78
N SER A 12 -19.84 13.93 3.34
CA SER A 12 -18.81 12.89 3.38
C SER A 12 -18.69 12.21 2.02
N SER A 13 -17.55 12.38 1.35
CA SER A 13 -17.17 11.62 0.17
C SER A 13 -16.56 10.28 0.61
N GLY A 14 -17.33 9.19 0.49
CA GLY A 14 -16.81 7.85 0.73
C GLY A 14 -16.02 7.34 -0.47
N PHE A 15 -14.82 6.82 -0.25
CA PHE A 15 -14.05 6.08 -1.26
C PHE A 15 -14.42 4.59 -1.16
N MET A 16 -14.62 3.94 -2.31
CA MET A 16 -14.99 2.52 -2.36
C MET A 16 -13.87 1.76 -3.09
N TRP A 17 -13.11 0.94 -2.35
CA TRP A 17 -12.15 0.01 -2.92
C TRP A 17 -12.83 -1.32 -3.26
N ARG A 18 -12.56 -1.86 -4.45
CA ARG A 18 -12.99 -3.20 -4.88
C ARG A 18 -11.77 -4.06 -5.12
N HIS A 19 -11.57 -5.09 -4.30
CA HIS A 19 -10.64 -6.17 -4.60
C HIS A 19 -11.35 -7.34 -5.29
N SER A 20 -10.59 -8.04 -6.13
CA SER A 20 -10.98 -9.29 -6.79
C SER A 20 -11.38 -10.35 -5.75
N GLY A 21 -12.68 -10.56 -5.57
CA GLY A 21 -13.24 -11.72 -4.87
C GLY A 21 -13.81 -11.46 -3.47
N THR A 22 -13.28 -10.50 -2.71
CA THR A 22 -13.85 -10.09 -1.40
C THR A 22 -13.98 -8.57 -1.34
N CYS A 23 -15.22 -8.09 -1.30
CA CYS A 23 -15.51 -6.66 -1.24
C CYS A 23 -15.45 -6.19 0.23
N THR A 24 -14.24 -5.98 0.74
CA THR A 24 -14.06 -5.40 2.08
C THR A 24 -14.26 -3.89 1.97
N ARG A 25 -15.44 -3.42 2.35
CA ARG A 25 -15.83 -2.02 2.24
C ARG A 25 -15.19 -1.20 3.37
N PHE A 26 -13.99 -0.68 3.14
CA PHE A 26 -13.37 0.28 4.05
C PHE A 26 -14.02 1.66 3.89
N PHE A 27 -15.05 1.94 4.71
CA PHE A 27 -15.60 3.28 4.83
C PHE A 27 -14.66 4.15 5.67
N PHE A 28 -13.80 4.93 5.03
CA PHE A 28 -13.13 6.07 5.68
C PHE A 28 -14.09 7.25 5.75
N CYS A 29 -15.05 7.19 6.66
CA CYS A 29 -15.82 8.35 7.11
C CYS A 29 -15.48 8.53 8.59
N MET A 30 -14.30 9.09 8.88
CA MET A 30 -13.80 9.15 10.25
C MET A 30 -13.80 10.58 10.78
N ASP A 31 -14.61 10.78 11.81
CA ASP A 31 -14.56 11.92 12.72
C ASP A 31 -13.17 11.93 13.41
N GLU A 32 -12.51 13.09 13.41
CA GLU A 32 -11.07 13.28 13.61
C GLU A 32 -10.54 12.82 14.99
N THR A 33 -11.45 12.62 15.94
CA THR A 33 -11.13 12.38 17.36
C THR A 33 -11.38 10.96 17.85
N ALA A 34 -12.35 10.23 17.30
CA ALA A 34 -12.69 8.87 17.73
C ALA A 34 -11.85 7.76 17.06
N SER A 35 -11.05 8.12 16.06
CA SER A 35 -10.49 7.20 15.06
C SER A 35 -9.25 6.41 15.51
N ALA A 36 -8.30 7.05 16.20
CA ALA A 36 -6.98 6.46 16.44
C ALA A 36 -7.02 5.17 17.30
N LYS A 37 -7.84 5.15 18.35
CA LYS A 37 -7.98 4.00 19.25
C LYS A 37 -8.66 2.81 18.57
N PHE A 38 -9.46 3.05 17.55
CA PHE A 38 -10.21 2.02 16.85
C PHE A 38 -9.39 1.39 15.70
N LEU A 39 -8.46 2.15 15.14
CA LEU A 39 -7.64 1.70 14.02
C LEU A 39 -6.44 0.85 14.45
N ALA A 40 -5.78 1.16 15.57
CA ALA A 40 -4.64 0.39 16.04
C ALA A 40 -4.89 -1.15 16.10
N PRO A 41 -6.00 -1.65 16.69
CA PRO A 41 -6.28 -3.09 16.70
C PRO A 41 -6.61 -3.65 15.31
N GLN A 42 -7.33 -2.90 14.47
CA GLN A 42 -7.66 -3.38 13.11
C GLN A 42 -6.42 -3.45 12.22
N ILE A 43 -5.55 -2.45 12.32
CA ILE A 43 -4.27 -2.41 11.61
C ILE A 43 -3.43 -3.63 11.98
N ASN A 44 -3.35 -3.98 13.27
CA ASN A 44 -2.64 -5.17 13.73
C ASN A 44 -3.22 -6.48 13.16
N GLU A 45 -4.54 -6.63 13.10
CA GLU A 45 -5.15 -7.83 12.53
C GLU A 45 -4.94 -7.92 11.01
N VAL A 46 -5.06 -6.80 10.29
CA VAL A 46 -4.76 -6.73 8.86
C VAL A 46 -3.30 -7.12 8.60
N TRP A 47 -2.37 -6.71 9.48
CA TRP A 47 -0.95 -7.02 9.31
C TRP A 47 -0.55 -8.43 9.74
N LYS A 48 -1.29 -9.04 10.66
CA LYS A 48 -1.15 -10.48 10.92
C LYS A 48 -1.63 -11.30 9.73
N ALA A 49 -2.69 -10.82 9.04
CA ALA A 49 -3.24 -11.45 7.86
C ALA A 49 -2.47 -11.12 6.56
N ALA A 50 -1.62 -10.09 6.57
CA ALA A 50 -0.83 -9.70 5.40
C ALA A 50 0.09 -10.85 4.99
N VAL A 51 -0.19 -11.40 3.81
CA VAL A 51 0.56 -12.51 3.20
C VAL A 51 1.96 -12.08 2.81
N SER A 52 2.14 -10.78 2.53
CA SER A 52 3.39 -10.21 2.06
C SER A 52 3.55 -8.77 2.56
N PHE A 53 4.80 -8.40 2.86
CA PHE A 53 5.20 -7.05 3.26
C PHE A 53 5.94 -6.34 2.11
N GLN A 54 5.67 -6.68 0.84
CA GLN A 54 6.35 -6.03 -0.29
C GLN A 54 5.93 -4.56 -0.44
N VAL A 55 6.89 -3.69 -0.76
CA VAL A 55 6.67 -2.23 -0.84
C VAL A 55 5.78 -1.82 -2.03
N ASP A 56 5.71 -2.66 -3.07
CA ASP A 56 4.97 -2.39 -4.30
C ASP A 56 3.60 -3.09 -4.35
N GLU A 57 3.29 -3.91 -3.36
CA GLU A 57 2.00 -4.60 -3.32
C GLU A 57 0.90 -3.64 -2.83
N PRO A 58 -0.22 -3.52 -3.53
CA PRO A 58 -1.27 -2.54 -3.21
C PRO A 58 -1.93 -2.79 -1.85
N ASP A 59 -1.92 -4.04 -1.38
CA ASP A 59 -2.48 -4.44 -0.10
C ASP A 59 -1.46 -4.39 1.06
N SER A 60 -0.25 -3.92 0.78
CA SER A 60 0.80 -3.82 1.79
C SER A 60 0.57 -2.65 2.75
N PRO A 61 1.07 -2.75 4.00
CA PRO A 61 1.09 -1.60 4.90
C PRO A 61 1.86 -0.40 4.34
N PHE A 62 2.83 -0.63 3.46
CA PHE A 62 3.60 0.43 2.79
C PHE A 62 2.77 1.17 1.75
N ALA A 63 1.88 0.49 1.02
CA ALA A 63 0.93 1.13 0.12
C ALA A 63 -0.06 2.01 0.90
N LEU A 64 -0.57 1.52 2.04
CA LEU A 64 -1.41 2.33 2.93
C LEU A 64 -0.66 3.57 3.44
N LEU A 65 0.62 3.42 3.79
CA LEU A 65 1.46 4.54 4.22
C LEU A 65 1.63 5.59 3.11
N LYS A 66 1.94 5.16 1.87
CA LYS A 66 2.00 6.06 0.69
C LYS A 66 0.68 6.82 0.49
N MET A 67 -0.45 6.13 0.65
CA MET A 67 -1.76 6.75 0.49
C MET A 67 -2.05 7.77 1.60
N CYS A 68 -1.76 7.44 2.86
CA CYS A 68 -1.92 8.36 3.97
C CYS A 68 -1.02 9.60 3.81
N ASP A 69 0.21 9.43 3.35
CA ASP A 69 1.12 10.53 3.05
C ASP A 69 0.61 11.41 1.90
N TYR A 70 0.15 10.78 0.80
CA TYR A 70 -0.46 11.48 -0.34
C TYR A 70 -1.66 12.34 0.06
N PHE A 71 -2.51 11.85 0.97
CA PHE A 71 -3.65 12.60 1.50
C PHE A 71 -3.30 13.52 2.69
N GLN A 72 -2.02 13.65 3.03
CA GLN A 72 -1.53 14.48 4.15
C GLN A 72 -2.16 14.12 5.51
N MET A 73 -2.46 12.82 5.70
CA MET A 73 -3.06 12.28 6.90
C MET A 73 -1.98 11.95 7.95
N HIS A 74 -1.18 12.94 8.35
CA HIS A 74 0.03 12.74 9.18
C HIS A 74 -0.21 11.94 10.46
N LYS A 75 -1.33 12.17 11.16
CA LYS A 75 -1.71 11.40 12.36
C LYS A 75 -1.83 9.90 12.09
N TYR A 76 -2.31 9.52 10.92
CA TYR A 76 -2.44 8.11 10.54
C TYR A 76 -1.11 7.53 10.07
N VAL A 77 -0.29 8.33 9.38
CA VAL A 77 1.10 7.97 9.06
C VAL A 77 1.85 7.61 10.35
N ASP A 78 1.77 8.45 11.38
CA ASP A 78 2.46 8.21 12.65
C ASP A 78 1.96 6.92 13.34
N ILE A 79 0.63 6.68 13.36
CA ILE A 79 0.05 5.44 13.92
C ILE A 79 0.50 4.20 13.16
N ILE A 80 0.50 4.26 11.82
CA ILE A 80 0.94 3.14 10.96
C ILE A 80 2.43 2.90 11.16
N VAL A 81 3.25 3.94 11.27
CA VAL A 81 4.69 3.78 11.50
C VAL A 81 4.98 3.21 12.89
N GLU A 82 4.33 3.71 13.93
CA GLU A 82 4.48 3.19 15.30
C GLU A 82 4.11 1.71 15.36
N ALA A 83 3.01 1.34 14.73
CA ALA A 83 2.62 -0.05 14.69
C ALA A 83 3.64 -0.85 13.83
N LEU A 84 4.18 -0.34 12.73
CA LEU A 84 5.20 -1.04 11.93
C LEU A 84 6.45 -1.33 12.78
N PHE A 85 6.84 -0.40 13.67
CA PHE A 85 7.97 -0.54 14.58
C PHE A 85 7.79 -1.68 15.60
N SER A 86 6.56 -2.17 15.80
CA SER A 86 6.30 -3.32 16.67
C SER A 86 6.70 -4.66 16.06
N MET A 87 6.89 -4.74 14.73
CA MET A 87 7.22 -5.99 14.01
C MET A 87 8.32 -5.78 12.93
N PRO A 88 9.51 -5.29 13.31
CA PRO A 88 10.60 -5.05 12.38
C PRO A 88 11.11 -6.33 11.69
N GLU A 89 10.87 -7.51 12.28
CA GLU A 89 11.31 -8.80 11.74
C GLU A 89 10.63 -9.15 10.42
N LYS A 90 9.44 -8.57 10.16
CA LYS A 90 8.64 -8.81 8.95
C LYS A 90 8.98 -7.85 7.80
N TRP A 91 9.75 -6.80 8.05
CA TRP A 91 9.99 -5.76 7.05
C TRP A 91 10.84 -6.27 5.88
N PRO A 92 10.55 -5.94 4.62
CA PRO A 92 11.49 -6.20 3.52
C PRO A 92 12.75 -5.32 3.68
N LEU A 93 13.85 -5.71 3.04
CA LEU A 93 15.10 -4.94 3.08
C LEU A 93 14.95 -3.53 2.50
N CYS A 94 14.03 -3.34 1.56
CA CYS A 94 13.69 -2.03 0.97
C CYS A 94 12.79 -1.16 1.85
N ALA A 95 12.30 -1.65 3.01
CA ALA A 95 11.43 -0.87 3.89
C ALA A 95 12.14 0.34 4.49
N VAL A 96 13.39 0.19 4.94
CA VAL A 96 14.16 1.27 5.57
C VAL A 96 14.38 2.46 4.63
N PRO A 97 14.92 2.29 3.41
CA PRO A 97 15.08 3.43 2.50
C PRO A 97 13.72 4.01 2.08
N PHE A 98 12.68 3.19 1.97
CA PHE A 98 11.33 3.67 1.69
C PHE A 98 10.79 4.57 2.82
N LEU A 99 10.91 4.14 4.08
CA LEU A 99 10.50 4.93 5.24
C LEU A 99 11.30 6.22 5.36
N ASN A 100 12.60 6.18 5.07
CA ASN A 100 13.46 7.36 5.05
C ASN A 100 13.07 8.36 3.96
N ALA A 101 12.65 7.88 2.77
CA ALA A 101 12.15 8.74 1.70
C ALA A 101 10.82 9.40 2.06
N LEU A 102 9.95 8.70 2.79
CA LEU A 102 8.65 9.20 3.22
C LEU A 102 8.77 10.19 4.39
N ARG A 103 9.63 9.88 5.38
CA ARG A 103 9.96 10.77 6.50
C ARG A 103 11.47 10.72 6.78
N PRO A 104 12.25 11.72 6.34
CA PRO A 104 13.71 11.72 6.54
C PRO A 104 14.10 11.77 8.02
N ASP A 105 13.31 12.46 8.84
CA ASP A 105 13.55 12.59 10.28
C ASP A 105 13.23 11.30 11.06
N LEU A 106 12.68 10.28 10.40
CA LEU A 106 12.22 9.05 11.05
C LEU A 106 13.39 8.22 11.60
N LEU A 107 14.50 8.17 10.86
CA LEU A 107 15.68 7.42 11.28
C LEU A 107 16.37 8.09 12.47
N ASP A 108 16.31 9.41 12.58
CA ASP A 108 16.89 10.13 13.72
C ASP A 108 15.98 10.10 14.96
N SER A 109 14.77 9.55 14.83
CA SER A 109 13.81 9.45 15.93
C SER A 109 14.29 8.47 17.00
N PRO A 110 14.21 8.84 18.30
CA PRO A 110 14.56 7.93 19.39
C PRO A 110 13.64 6.70 19.47
N ASN A 111 12.48 6.75 18.81
CA ASN A 111 11.53 5.64 18.77
C ASN A 111 11.84 4.62 17.65
N PHE A 112 12.80 4.91 16.77
CA PHE A 112 13.15 4.01 15.68
C PHE A 112 13.84 2.74 16.24
N PRO A 113 13.34 1.52 15.96
CA PRO A 113 13.84 0.28 16.55
C PRO A 113 15.12 -0.23 15.86
N PHE A 114 16.19 0.58 15.86
CA PHE A 114 17.45 0.29 15.16
C PHE A 114 17.99 -1.12 15.44
N GLU A 115 18.11 -1.48 16.71
CA GLU A 115 18.70 -2.75 17.12
C GLU A 115 17.91 -3.96 16.59
N LYS A 116 16.58 -3.86 16.59
CA LYS A 116 15.70 -4.93 16.06
C LYS A 116 15.75 -5.00 14.54
N VAL A 117 15.75 -3.85 13.85
CA VAL A 117 15.85 -3.81 12.38
C VAL A 117 17.21 -4.35 11.93
N ALA A 118 18.29 -3.95 12.59
CA ALA A 118 19.64 -4.40 12.28
C ALA A 118 19.80 -5.91 12.53
N SER A 119 19.33 -6.42 13.68
CA SER A 119 19.40 -7.86 13.99
C SER A 119 18.58 -8.70 13.01
N ALA A 120 17.33 -8.32 12.71
CA ALA A 120 16.50 -9.01 11.73
C ALA A 120 17.12 -8.99 10.32
N THR A 121 17.75 -7.89 9.94
CA THR A 121 18.46 -7.77 8.66
C THR A 121 19.67 -8.69 8.61
N MET A 122 20.49 -8.69 9.67
CA MET A 122 21.68 -9.54 9.78
C MET A 122 21.33 -11.02 9.80
N GLU A 123 20.23 -11.41 10.44
CA GLU A 123 19.76 -12.79 10.47
C GLU A 123 19.43 -13.31 9.06
N ARG A 124 18.81 -12.48 8.22
CA ARG A 124 18.52 -12.81 6.81
C ARG A 124 19.77 -12.97 5.95
N PHE A 125 20.82 -12.22 6.24
CA PHE A 125 22.12 -12.41 5.58
C PHE A 125 22.88 -13.64 6.09
N ARG A 126 22.63 -14.05 7.35
CA ARG A 126 23.22 -15.26 7.93
C ARG A 126 22.54 -16.53 7.48
N SER A 127 21.23 -16.49 7.25
CA SER A 127 20.52 -17.62 6.67
C SER A 127 21.10 -17.87 5.27
N PRO A 128 21.67 -19.05 4.99
CA PRO A 128 22.09 -19.36 3.63
C PRO A 128 20.86 -19.15 2.74
N PRO A 129 20.99 -18.49 1.57
CA PRO A 129 19.88 -18.30 0.66
C PRO A 129 19.30 -19.69 0.44
N LEU A 130 18.10 -19.94 0.99
CA LEU A 130 17.40 -21.23 0.94
C LEU A 130 17.55 -21.70 -0.49
N ALA A 131 18.38 -22.74 -0.67
CA ALA A 131 19.01 -23.11 -1.93
C ALA A 131 18.09 -22.72 -3.06
N ALA A 132 18.43 -21.64 -3.77
CA ALA A 132 17.60 -21.03 -4.79
C ALA A 132 16.95 -22.18 -5.53
N THR A 133 15.63 -22.38 -5.32
CA THR A 133 14.93 -23.51 -5.95
C THR A 133 15.31 -23.38 -7.40
N PRO A 134 16.10 -24.33 -7.94
CA PRO A 134 16.76 -24.16 -9.22
C PRO A 134 15.67 -23.67 -10.13
N PHE A 135 15.85 -22.43 -10.62
CA PHE A 135 14.86 -21.69 -11.39
C PHE A 135 14.26 -22.74 -12.30
N SER A 136 13.03 -23.16 -12.00
CA SER A 136 12.41 -24.24 -12.74
C SER A 136 11.98 -23.54 -14.02
N SER A 137 12.96 -23.29 -14.88
CA SER A 137 12.80 -23.14 -16.29
C SER A 137 12.11 -24.43 -16.72
N ASN A 138 10.79 -24.43 -16.57
CA ASN A 138 9.92 -25.23 -17.41
C ASN A 138 9.94 -24.50 -18.75
N PRO A 139 10.71 -24.94 -19.76
CA PRO A 139 10.62 -24.39 -21.11
C PRO A 139 9.27 -24.69 -21.80
N GLU A 140 8.26 -25.20 -21.08
CA GLU A 140 7.03 -25.76 -21.66
C GLU A 140 5.88 -24.74 -21.76
N SER A 141 6.17 -23.44 -21.94
CA SER A 141 5.14 -22.41 -22.15
C SER A 141 5.41 -21.48 -23.35
N ASP A 142 6.45 -21.74 -24.15
CA ASP A 142 6.73 -20.93 -25.34
C ASP A 142 5.90 -21.30 -26.59
N GLU A 143 5.11 -22.38 -26.57
CA GLU A 143 4.26 -22.73 -27.73
C GLU A 143 2.89 -22.00 -27.75
N ALA A 144 2.40 -21.52 -26.60
CA ALA A 144 1.11 -20.82 -26.54
C ALA A 144 1.19 -19.32 -26.90
N ALA A 145 2.36 -18.69 -26.70
CA ALA A 145 2.54 -17.25 -26.96
C ALA A 145 2.66 -16.93 -28.47
N GLN A 146 3.14 -17.86 -29.31
CA GLN A 146 3.27 -17.61 -30.75
C GLN A 146 1.95 -17.68 -31.52
N LEU A 147 0.89 -18.31 -30.98
CA LEU A 147 -0.40 -18.39 -31.68
C LEU A 147 -1.25 -17.12 -31.53
N PHE A 148 -0.99 -16.29 -30.51
CA PHE A 148 -1.77 -15.06 -30.27
C PHE A 148 -1.25 -13.83 -31.02
N GLN A 149 0.05 -13.82 -31.36
CA GLN A 149 0.66 -12.70 -32.09
C GLN A 149 0.27 -12.64 -33.58
N ARG A 150 -0.29 -13.73 -34.15
CA ARG A 150 -0.76 -13.74 -35.55
C ARG A 150 -2.18 -13.24 -35.78
N LYS A 151 -2.99 -13.03 -34.74
CA LYS A 151 -4.40 -12.61 -34.90
C LYS A 151 -4.71 -11.15 -34.54
N SER A 152 -3.76 -10.41 -33.97
CA SER A 152 -4.01 -9.05 -33.45
C SER A 152 -3.60 -7.89 -34.38
N CYS A 153 -3.15 -8.16 -35.61
CA CYS A 153 -2.79 -7.09 -36.57
C CYS A 153 -3.89 -6.72 -37.57
N ALA A 154 -5.11 -7.29 -37.50
CA ALA A 154 -6.15 -7.06 -38.50
C ALA A 154 -7.24 -6.05 -38.10
N ALA A 155 -7.23 -5.50 -36.89
CA ALA A 155 -8.37 -4.72 -36.39
C ALA A 155 -7.97 -3.47 -35.60
N SER A 156 -7.27 -2.53 -36.22
CA SER A 156 -7.24 -1.14 -35.70
C SER A 156 -6.93 -0.11 -36.79
N LEU A 157 -7.80 -0.06 -37.81
CA LEU A 157 -7.91 1.06 -38.72
C LEU A 157 -9.37 1.46 -38.87
N ARG A 158 -9.99 1.96 -37.78
CA ARG A 158 -11.22 2.74 -37.89
C ARG A 158 -11.25 3.90 -36.89
N THR A 159 -10.91 5.07 -37.44
CA THR A 159 -11.71 6.30 -37.34
C THR A 159 -11.80 6.97 -35.96
N PHE A 160 -10.85 7.86 -35.68
CA PHE A 160 -11.11 9.01 -34.81
C PHE A 160 -11.35 10.25 -35.69
N SER A 161 -12.62 10.63 -35.81
CA SER A 161 -13.04 11.90 -36.39
C SER A 161 -12.76 13.04 -35.41
N LEU A 162 -12.11 14.08 -35.93
CA LEU A 162 -11.94 15.40 -35.34
C LEU A 162 -13.28 16.00 -34.90
N VAL A 163 -13.41 16.31 -33.61
CA VAL A 163 -14.39 17.27 -33.10
C VAL A 163 -13.68 18.60 -32.94
N SER A 164 -13.92 19.49 -33.91
CA SER A 164 -13.51 20.90 -33.84
C SER A 164 -14.32 21.61 -32.75
N TYR A 165 -13.64 22.13 -31.73
CA TYR A 165 -14.18 23.15 -30.84
C TYR A 165 -13.99 24.52 -31.49
N LYS A 166 -15.08 25.26 -31.70
CA LYS A 166 -15.05 26.69 -32.00
C LYS A 166 -14.99 27.49 -30.68
N PRO A 167 -14.33 28.66 -30.68
CA PRO A 167 -14.15 29.50 -29.49
C PRO A 167 -15.46 30.13 -29.00
#